data_AF-A0A7X6TL24-F1
#
_entry.id   AF-A0A7X6TL24-F1
#
_cell.length_a   1.000
_cell.length_b   1.000
_cell.length_c   1.000
_cell.angle_alpha   90.00
_cell.angle_beta   90.00
_cell.angle_gamma   90.00
#
_symmetry.space_group_name_H-M   'P 1'
#
loop_
_entity.id
_entity.type
_entity.pdbx_description
1 polymer ?
#
loop_
_entity_poly.entity_id
_entity_poly.type
_entity_poly.pdbx_seq_one_letter_code
_entity_poly.pdbx_strand_id
1 'polypeptide(L)' 'DLRDVRKIIATGGSLVYSPKLHSILAYALYNPQDKASLKPESASYLIDKNYIISAMGVLSERYPDVALRIMRKELLHE' A
#
# COMPACT_ATOMS: atom_id res chain seq x y z
N ASP A 1 -6.35 -6.30 -14.50
CA ASP A 1 -7.16 -7.04 -13.52
C ASP A 1 -6.35 -7.13 -12.23
N LEU A 2 -6.94 -6.83 -11.07
CA LEU A 2 -6.27 -6.84 -9.77
C LEU A 2 -6.89 -7.83 -8.78
N ARG A 3 -7.83 -8.67 -9.20
CA ARG A 3 -8.60 -9.57 -8.31
C ARG A 3 -7.70 -10.44 -7.41
N ASP A 4 -6.58 -10.92 -7.93
CA ASP A 4 -5.61 -11.76 -7.21
C ASP A 4 -4.56 -10.98 -6.40
N VAL A 5 -4.54 -9.64 -6.45
CA VAL A 5 -3.56 -8.83 -5.73
C VAL A 5 -3.85 -8.90 -4.23
N ARG A 6 -2.90 -9.45 -3.45
CA ARG A 6 -3.10 -9.71 -2.00
C ARG A 6 -2.56 -8.61 -1.08
N LYS A 7 -1.89 -7.60 -1.63
CA LYS A 7 -1.25 -6.52 -0.86
C LYS A 7 -1.64 -5.17 -1.43
N ILE A 8 -2.09 -4.28 -0.56
CA ILE A 8 -2.35 -2.88 -0.91
C ILE A 8 -1.45 -2.01 -0.02
N ILE A 9 -0.72 -1.11 -0.63
CA ILE A 9 0.16 -0.16 0.08
C ILE A 9 -0.51 1.21 0.04
N ALA A 10 -0.86 1.75 1.21
CA ALA A 10 -1.32 3.12 1.38
C ALA A 10 -0.13 4.05 1.58
N THR A 11 0.02 5.05 0.71
CA THR A 11 1.02 6.11 0.80
C THR A 11 0.37 7.46 0.49
N GLY A 12 1.05 8.56 0.81
CA GLY A 12 0.54 9.93 0.67
C GLY A 12 -0.22 10.43 1.90
N GLY A 13 -0.04 11.71 2.24
CA GLY A 13 -0.41 12.25 3.56
C GLY A 13 -1.86 12.43 3.81
N SER A 14 -2.56 12.83 2.77
CA SER A 14 -4.01 12.94 2.81
C SER A 14 -4.67 11.60 3.13
N LEU A 15 -3.99 10.49 2.85
CA LEU A 15 -4.45 9.14 3.17
C LEU A 15 -3.91 8.68 4.53
N VAL A 16 -2.58 8.68 4.71
CA VAL A 16 -1.88 8.15 5.89
C VAL A 16 -2.30 8.84 7.19
N TYR A 17 -2.52 10.16 7.18
CA TYR A 17 -2.92 10.93 8.37
C TYR A 17 -4.43 11.14 8.48
N SER A 18 -5.22 10.46 7.64
CA SER A 18 -6.67 10.52 7.73
C SER A 18 -7.19 9.70 8.93
N PRO A 19 -8.07 10.27 9.78
CA PRO A 19 -8.73 9.48 10.83
C PRO A 19 -9.66 8.39 10.25
N LYS A 20 -9.94 8.41 8.94
CA LYS A 20 -10.78 7.45 8.23
C LYS A 20 -9.98 6.50 7.34
N LEU A 21 -8.67 6.36 7.55
CA LEU A 21 -7.78 5.54 6.70
C LEU A 21 -8.35 4.14 6.41
N HIS A 22 -8.77 3.40 7.43
CA HIS A 22 -9.32 2.05 7.24
C HIS A 22 -10.60 2.03 6.41
N SER A 23 -11.49 3.01 6.61
CA SER A 23 -12.70 3.14 5.79
C SER A 23 -12.36 3.42 4.33
N ILE A 24 -11.35 4.27 4.07
CA ILE A 24 -10.89 4.56 2.71
C ILE A 24 -10.29 3.31 2.07
N LEU A 25 -9.44 2.58 2.81
CA LEU A 25 -8.82 1.35 2.36
C LEU A 25 -9.83 0.24 2.02
N ALA A 26 -10.96 0.19 2.71
CA ALA A 26 -12.04 -0.76 2.40
C ALA A 26 -12.61 -0.57 0.99
N TYR A 27 -12.68 0.67 0.49
CA TYR A 27 -13.14 0.96 -0.88
C TYR A 27 -12.15 0.53 -1.97
N ALA A 28 -10.92 0.15 -1.60
CA ALA A 28 -9.94 -0.41 -2.51
C ALA A 28 -10.21 -1.89 -2.83
N LEU A 29 -11.07 -2.58 -2.06
CA LEU A 29 -11.46 -3.97 -2.33
C LEU A 29 -12.66 -4.06 -3.29
N TYR A 30 -12.85 -5.25 -3.84
CA TYR A 30 -14.02 -5.62 -4.63
C TYR A 30 -15.31 -5.36 -3.84
N ASN A 31 -16.32 -4.82 -4.53
CA ASN A 31 -17.64 -4.59 -3.99
C ASN A 31 -18.65 -5.46 -4.77
N PRO A 32 -19.40 -6.36 -4.11
CA PRO A 32 -20.43 -7.18 -4.77
C PRO A 32 -21.50 -6.37 -5.53
N GLN A 33 -21.71 -5.11 -5.16
CA GLN A 33 -22.64 -4.21 -5.85
C GLN A 33 -22.08 -3.60 -7.13
N ASP A 34 -20.77 -3.72 -7.35
CA ASP A 34 -20.08 -3.36 -8.59
C ASP A 34 -19.44 -4.62 -9.19
N LYS A 35 -20.26 -5.44 -9.85
CA LYS A 35 -19.83 -6.74 -10.41
C LYS A 35 -18.78 -6.64 -11.51
N ALA A 36 -18.61 -5.46 -12.13
CA ALA A 36 -17.59 -5.21 -13.15
C ALA A 36 -16.23 -4.81 -12.53
N SER A 37 -16.17 -4.60 -11.22
CA SER A 37 -14.96 -4.17 -10.53
C SER A 37 -13.87 -5.23 -10.63
N LEU A 38 -12.69 -4.83 -11.12
CA LEU A 38 -11.49 -5.68 -11.14
C LEU A 38 -10.55 -5.38 -9.96
N LYS A 39 -11.10 -4.82 -8.88
CA LYS A 39 -10.38 -4.55 -7.64
C LYS A 39 -10.03 -5.87 -6.93
N PRO A 40 -9.02 -5.87 -6.04
CA PRO A 40 -8.68 -7.02 -5.22
C PRO A 40 -9.87 -7.63 -4.49
N GLU A 41 -10.02 -8.95 -4.54
CA GLU A 41 -11.07 -9.65 -3.78
C GLU A 41 -10.76 -9.67 -2.28
N SER A 42 -9.47 -9.83 -1.95
CA SER A 42 -8.96 -9.73 -0.58
C SER A 42 -7.51 -9.26 -0.59
N ALA A 43 -7.17 -8.35 0.31
CA ALA A 43 -5.79 -7.89 0.46
C ALA A 43 -5.52 -7.43 1.90
N SER A 44 -4.28 -7.62 2.36
CA SER A 44 -3.81 -6.96 3.57
C SER A 44 -3.25 -5.58 3.24
N TYR A 45 -3.46 -4.62 4.13
CA TYR A 45 -2.97 -3.26 3.99
C TYR A 45 -1.58 -3.10 4.61
N LEU A 46 -0.69 -2.39 3.93
CA LEU A 46 0.57 -1.86 4.46
C LEU A 46 0.49 -0.33 4.40
N ILE A 47 0.92 0.36 5.46
CA ILE A 47 0.77 1.82 5.55
C ILE A 47 2.16 2.46 5.59
N ASP A 48 2.44 3.34 4.64
CA ASP A 48 3.67 4.13 4.57
C ASP A 48 3.60 5.33 5.55
N LYS A 49 3.61 5.03 6.85
CA LYS A 49 3.47 6.04 7.92
C LYS A 49 4.55 7.12 7.88
N ASN A 50 5.75 6.72 7.47
CA ASN A 50 6.95 7.56 7.48
C ASN A 50 7.27 8.14 6.11
N TYR A 51 6.41 7.95 5.10
CA TYR A 51 6.61 8.45 3.73
C TYR A 51 7.93 8.03 3.09
N ILE A 52 8.38 6.82 3.40
CA ILE A 52 9.70 6.35 2.99
C ILE A 52 9.69 5.85 1.54
N ILE A 53 8.55 5.44 0.97
CA ILE A 53 8.52 4.72 -0.31
C ILE A 53 9.08 5.58 -1.46
N SER A 54 8.75 6.87 -1.51
CA SER A 54 9.28 7.77 -2.55
C SER A 54 10.80 7.92 -2.47
N ALA A 55 11.34 8.11 -1.27
CA ALA A 55 12.77 8.20 -1.02
C ALA A 55 13.48 6.88 -1.34
N MET A 56 12.85 5.74 -1.02
CA MET A 56 13.39 4.41 -1.33
C MET A 56 13.38 4.12 -2.83
N GLY A 57 12.42 4.67 -3.59
CA GLY A 57 12.44 4.65 -5.04
C GLY A 57 13.73 5.26 -5.60
N VAL A 58 14.07 6.48 -5.18
CA VAL A 58 15.32 7.16 -5.59
C VAL A 58 16.56 6.39 -5.13
N LEU A 59 16.57 5.92 -3.87
CA LEU A 59 17.69 5.15 -3.32
C LEU A 59 17.95 3.85 -4.12
N SER A 60 16.88 3.21 -4.59
CA SER A 60 16.95 1.94 -5.30
C SER A 60 17.68 2.01 -6.65
N GLU A 61 17.80 3.20 -7.25
CA GLU A 61 18.55 3.39 -8.51
C GLU A 61 20.03 3.02 -8.36
N ARG A 62 20.59 3.19 -7.16
CA ARG A 62 22.00 2.86 -6.87
C ARG A 62 22.16 1.73 -5.85
N TYR A 63 21.21 1.58 -4.94
CA TYR A 63 21.28 0.63 -3.83
C TYR A 63 19.97 -0.14 -3.66
N PRO A 64 19.59 -0.99 -4.63
CA PRO A 64 18.29 -1.66 -4.65
C PRO A 64 18.05 -2.55 -3.42
N ASP A 65 19.03 -3.35 -3.00
CA ASP A 65 18.89 -4.25 -1.85
C ASP A 65 18.76 -3.49 -0.52
N VAL A 66 19.47 -2.37 -0.39
CA VAL A 66 19.42 -1.52 0.80
C VAL A 66 18.05 -0.85 0.88
N ALA A 67 17.56 -0.28 -0.22
CA ALA A 67 16.24 0.33 -0.31
C ALA A 67 15.14 -0.68 0.03
N LEU A 68 15.22 -1.89 -0.56
CA LEU A 68 14.25 -2.95 -0.27
C LEU A 68 14.28 -3.38 1.20
N ARG A 69 15.47 -3.53 1.79
CA ARG A 69 15.61 -3.88 3.21
C ARG A 69 14.98 -2.83 4.12
N ILE A 70 15.20 -1.54 3.84
CA ILE A 70 14.60 -0.44 4.60
C ILE A 70 13.07 -0.47 4.44
N MET A 71 12.55 -0.56 3.21
CA MET A 71 11.10 -0.66 2.96
C MET A 71 10.45 -1.82 3.70
N ARG A 72 11.06 -3.01 3.67
CA ARG A 72 10.52 -4.20 4.36
C ARG A 72 10.54 -4.02 5.88
N LYS A 73 11.58 -3.40 6.43
CA LYS A 73 11.66 -3.11 7.86
C LYS A 73 10.53 -2.16 8.28
N GLU A 74 10.32 -1.08 7.55
CA GLU A 74 9.32 -0.06 7.93
C GLU A 74 7.87 -0.47 7.63
N LEU A 75 7.61 -1.21 6.55
CA LEU A 75 6.24 -1.56 6.14
C LEU A 75 5.73 -2.88 6.71
N LEU A 76 6.62 -3.83 7.03
CA LEU A 76 6.22 -5.17 7.50
C LEU A 76 6.39 -5.36 9.01
N HIS A 77 7.08 -4.46 9.70
CA HIS A 77 7.18 -4.48 11.17
C HIS A 77 6.30 -3.35 11.72
N GLU A 78 5.01 -3.65 11.89
CA GLU A 78 4.28 -3.13 13.06
C GLU A 78 4.44 -4.12 14.21
#